data_AF-A0A938IE05-F1
#
_entry.id   AF-A0A938IE05-F1
#
_cell.length_a   1.000
_cell.length_b   1.000
_cell.length_c   1.000
_cell.angle_alpha   90.00
_cell.angle_beta   90.00
_cell.angle_gamma   90.00
#
_symmetry.space_group_name_H-M   'P 1'
#
loop_
_entity.id
_entity.type
_entity.pdbx_description
1 polymer ?
#
loop_
_entity_poly.entity_id
_entity_poly.type
_entity_poly.pdbx_seq_one_letter_code
_entity_poly.pdbx_strand_id
1 'polypeptide(L)'
;MTMLLLIRRLQENKKLEAIDDGARRARLLRFRRESDAEERIAALEDELGHLTLVCQSLAELCLDKKLISAEALAGKMLELDQLDGVADGKLAPRKRRIKARAGKSPK
;
A
#
# COMPACT_ATOMS: atom_id res chain seq x y z
N MET A 1 31.15 46.27 20.49
CA MET A 1 30.88 44.90 20.98
C MET A 1 29.39 44.52 20.95
N THR A 2 28.46 45.46 21.16
CA THR A 2 27.00 45.22 21.15
C THR A 2 26.41 44.88 19.78
N MET A 3 26.90 45.50 18.70
CA MET A 3 26.34 45.30 17.36
C MET A 3 26.59 43.88 16.81
N LEU A 4 27.76 43.29 17.07
CA LEU A 4 28.09 41.90 16.68
C LEU A 4 27.19 40.88 17.38
N LEU A 5 26.86 41.11 18.65
CA LEU A 5 25.93 40.26 19.40
C LEU A 5 24.51 40.33 18.82
N LEU A 6 24.09 41.52 18.37
CA LEU A 6 22.79 41.72 17.74
C LEU A 6 22.68 40.97 16.41
N ILE A 7 23.70 41.06 15.55
CA ILE A 7 23.74 40.36 14.26
C ILE A 7 23.70 38.85 14.47
N ARG A 8 24.47 38.31 15.42
CA ARG A 8 24.45 36.88 15.75
C ARG A 8 23.08 36.41 16.22
N ARG A 9 22.42 37.17 17.10
CA ARG A 9 21.06 36.86 17.58
C ARG A 9 20.03 36.89 16.47
N LEU A 10 20.12 37.83 15.53
CA LEU A 10 19.25 37.88 14.35
C LEU A 10 19.47 36.68 13.41
N GLN A 11 20.72 36.21 13.26
CA GLN A 11 21.02 35.00 12.50
C GLN A 11 20.48 33.74 13.19
N GLU A 12 20.58 33.66 14.52
CA GLU A 12 20.03 32.55 15.30
C GLU A 12 18.48 32.51 15.21
N ASN A 13 17.82 33.67 15.31
CA ASN A 13 16.36 33.75 15.13
C ASN A 13 15.91 33.30 13.73
N LYS A 14 16.60 33.73 12.67
CA LYS A 14 16.30 33.27 11.30
C LYS A 14 16.47 31.76 11.12
N LYS A 15 17.44 31.16 11.81
CA LYS A 15 17.63 29.70 11.80
C LYS A 15 16.47 28.99 12.53
N LEU A 16 16.02 29.53 13.66
CA LEU A 16 14.87 28.99 14.38
C LEU A 16 13.59 29.05 13.54
N GLU A 17 13.33 30.18 12.87
CA GLU A 17 12.20 30.32 11.94
C GLU A 17 12.25 29.28 10.80
N ALA A 18 13.42 29.07 10.19
CA ALA A 18 13.58 28.08 9.13
C ALA A 18 13.36 26.63 9.62
N ILE A 19 13.74 26.32 10.86
CA ILE A 19 13.51 25.01 11.49
C ILE A 19 12.02 24.81 11.73
N ASP A 20 11.32 25.81 12.27
CA ASP A 20 9.88 25.74 12.53
C ASP A 20 9.06 25.60 11.25
N ASP A 21 9.43 26.34 10.20
CA ASP A 21 8.82 26.21 8.88
C ASP A 21 9.08 24.82 8.27
N GLY A 22 10.30 24.30 8.41
CA GLY A 22 10.65 22.93 8.01
C GLY A 22 9.82 21.88 8.73
N ALA A 23 9.68 22.01 10.06
CA ALA A 23 8.89 21.11 10.89
C ALA A 23 7.40 21.17 10.54
N ARG A 24 6.87 22.38 10.27
CA ARG A 24 5.47 22.57 9.85
C ARG A 24 5.21 21.90 8.49
N ARG A 25 6.09 22.09 7.51
CA ARG A 25 5.98 21.43 6.19
C ARG A 25 6.06 19.91 6.31
N ALA A 26 6.97 19.39 7.13
CA ALA A 26 7.09 17.96 7.37
C ALA A 26 5.81 17.36 7.99
N ARG A 27 5.17 18.06 8.93
CA ARG A 27 3.87 17.65 9.50
C ARG A 27 2.77 17.61 8.46
N LEU A 28 2.65 18.65 7.62
CA LEU A 28 1.65 18.69 6.56
C LEU A 28 1.84 17.58 5.52
N LEU A 29 3.09 17.29 5.14
CA LEU A 29 3.40 16.20 4.22
C LEU A 29 3.07 14.82 4.81
N ARG A 30 3.31 14.62 6.10
CA ARG A 30 2.92 13.38 6.80
C ARG A 30 1.41 13.20 6.80
N PHE A 31 0.68 14.24 7.22
CA PHE A 31 -0.78 14.22 7.24
C PHE A 31 -1.38 13.95 5.86
N ARG A 32 -0.87 14.60 4.80
CA ARG A 32 -1.33 14.32 3.43
C ARG A 32 -1.07 12.88 3.00
N ARG A 33 0.13 12.35 3.27
CA ARG A 33 0.45 10.95 2.92
C ARG A 33 -0.41 9.95 3.67
N GLU A 34 -0.75 10.24 4.92
CA GLU A 34 -1.65 9.42 5.73
C GLU A 34 -3.07 9.46 5.14
N SER A 35 -3.60 10.65 4.85
CA SER A 35 -4.89 10.83 4.18
C SER A 35 -4.95 10.14 2.81
N ASP A 36 -3.93 10.30 1.96
CA ASP A 36 -3.86 9.66 0.64
C ASP A 36 -3.83 8.12 0.78
N ALA A 37 -3.17 7.60 1.81
CA ALA A 37 -3.12 6.17 2.08
C ALA A 37 -4.47 5.63 2.57
N GLU A 38 -5.14 6.36 3.46
CA GLU A 38 -6.49 6.03 3.94
C GLU A 38 -7.51 6.00 2.79
N GLU A 39 -7.50 7.02 1.93
CA GLU A 39 -8.36 7.07 0.74
C GLU A 39 -8.07 5.88 -0.19
N ARG A 40 -6.80 5.53 -0.37
CA ARG A 40 -6.42 4.39 -1.19
C ARG A 40 -6.85 3.06 -0.58
N ILE A 41 -6.79 2.92 0.74
CA ILE A 41 -7.27 1.72 1.45
C ILE A 41 -8.78 1.59 1.25
N ALA A 42 -9.55 2.66 1.48
CA ALA A 42 -11.00 2.64 1.31
C ALA A 42 -11.40 2.25 -0.12
N ALA A 43 -10.74 2.82 -1.14
CA ALA A 43 -10.98 2.44 -2.53
C ALA A 43 -10.68 0.95 -2.81
N LEU A 44 -9.59 0.42 -2.24
CA LEU A 44 -9.24 -0.99 -2.38
C LEU A 44 -10.22 -1.91 -1.64
N GLU A 45 -10.74 -1.49 -0.49
CA GLU A 45 -11.76 -2.23 0.26
C GLU A 45 -13.08 -2.31 -0.53
N ASP A 46 -13.50 -1.21 -1.17
CA ASP A 46 -14.67 -1.18 -2.05
C ASP A 46 -14.48 -2.09 -3.28
N GLU A 47 -13.32 -2.00 -3.93
CA GLU A 47 -12.98 -2.84 -5.09
C GLU A 47 -12.96 -4.33 -4.70
N LEU A 48 -12.39 -4.67 -3.54
CA LEU A 48 -12.38 -6.04 -3.02
C LEU A 48 -13.80 -6.51 -2.68
N GLY A 49 -14.62 -5.68 -2.04
CA GLY A 49 -16.00 -6.00 -1.74
C GLY A 49 -16.81 -6.31 -3.00
N HIS A 50 -16.64 -5.51 -4.05
CA HIS A 50 -17.28 -5.76 -5.34
C HIS A 50 -16.80 -7.07 -5.97
N LEU A 51 -15.49 -7.34 -5.96
CA LEU A 51 -14.94 -8.59 -6.49
C LEU A 51 -15.45 -9.81 -5.72
N THR A 52 -15.50 -9.74 -4.39
CA THR A 52 -16.03 -10.80 -3.54
C THR A 52 -17.48 -11.11 -3.88
N LEU A 53 -18.32 -10.08 -4.05
CA LEU A 53 -19.72 -10.25 -4.44
C LEU A 53 -19.85 -10.96 -5.79
N VAL A 54 -19.04 -10.56 -6.79
CA VAL A 54 -19.05 -11.18 -8.12
C VAL A 54 -18.59 -12.65 -8.03
N CYS A 55 -17.51 -12.93 -7.32
CA CYS A 55 -17.00 -14.28 -7.11
C CYS A 55 -18.01 -15.19 -6.42
N GLN A 56 -18.67 -14.70 -5.37
CA GLN A 56 -19.71 -15.43 -4.65
C GLN A 56 -20.92 -15.71 -5.56
N SER A 57 -21.40 -14.69 -6.28
CA SER A 57 -22.52 -14.83 -7.21
C SER A 57 -22.24 -15.87 -8.29
N LEU A 58 -21.01 -15.89 -8.83
CA LEU A 58 -20.58 -16.88 -9.82
C LEU A 58 -20.48 -18.29 -9.22
N ALA A 59 -19.94 -18.41 -8.01
CA ALA A 59 -19.84 -19.70 -7.32
C ALA A 59 -21.23 -20.29 -7.05
N GLU A 60 -22.15 -19.49 -6.50
CA GLU A 60 -23.53 -19.88 -6.25
C GLU A 60 -24.23 -20.32 -7.55
N LEU A 61 -24.10 -19.53 -8.62
CA LEU A 61 -24.68 -19.88 -9.92
C LEU A 61 -24.17 -21.22 -10.46
N CYS A 62 -22.87 -21.50 -10.30
CA CYS A 62 -22.26 -22.77 -10.73
C CYS A 62 -22.73 -23.96 -9.89
N LEU A 63 -22.92 -23.77 -8.58
CA LEU A 63 -23.44 -24.79 -7.67
C LEU A 63 -24.92 -25.08 -7.93
N ASP A 64 -25.74 -24.04 -8.07
CA ASP A 64 -27.18 -24.15 -8.32
C ASP A 64 -27.47 -24.87 -9.64
N LYS A 65 -26.69 -24.56 -10.67
CA LYS A 65 -26.77 -25.23 -11.99
C LYS A 65 -26.09 -26.60 -12.01
N LYS A 66 -25.54 -27.07 -10.88
CA LYS A 66 -24.81 -28.33 -10.76
C LYS A 66 -23.67 -28.49 -11.77
N LEU A 67 -23.05 -27.36 -12.16
CA LEU A 67 -21.91 -27.35 -13.07
C LEU A 67 -20.64 -27.83 -12.36
N ILE A 68 -20.57 -27.60 -11.05
CA ILE A 68 -19.50 -28.06 -10.16
C ILE A 68 -20.11 -28.55 -8.84
N SER A 69 -19.44 -29.45 -8.13
CA SER A 69 -19.80 -29.78 -6.75
C SER A 69 -19.09 -28.83 -5.77
N ALA A 70 -19.67 -28.65 -4.58
CA ALA A 70 -19.05 -27.89 -3.51
C ALA A 70 -17.67 -28.47 -3.12
N GLU A 71 -17.55 -29.79 -3.11
CA GLU A 71 -16.28 -30.50 -2.83
C GLU A 71 -15.21 -30.20 -3.89
N ALA A 72 -15.58 -30.20 -5.18
CA ALA A 72 -14.65 -29.90 -6.26
C ALA A 72 -14.20 -28.43 -6.22
N LEU A 73 -15.11 -27.50 -5.89
CA LEU A 73 -14.77 -26.08 -5.71
C LEU A 73 -13.80 -25.89 -4.54
N ALA A 74 -14.10 -26.47 -3.37
CA ALA A 74 -13.25 -26.38 -2.19
C ALA A 74 -11.87 -27.02 -2.42
N GLY A 75 -11.84 -28.18 -3.07
CA GLY A 75 -10.60 -28.85 -3.47
C GLY A 75 -9.77 -27.97 -4.39
N LYS A 76 -10.40 -27.31 -5.37
CA LYS A 76 -9.69 -26.42 -6.30
C LYS A 76 -9.13 -25.17 -5.61
N MET A 77 -9.86 -24.60 -4.66
CA MET A 77 -9.37 -23.48 -3.85
C MET A 77 -8.13 -23.88 -3.06
N LEU A 78 -8.13 -25.06 -2.45
CA LEU A 78 -6.98 -25.60 -1.71
C LEU A 78 -5.76 -25.83 -2.60
N GLU A 79 -5.96 -26.39 -3.80
CA GLU A 79 -4.88 -26.58 -4.77
C GLU A 79 -4.22 -25.25 -5.15
N LEU A 80 -5.03 -24.21 -5.39
CA LEU A 80 -4.53 -22.88 -5.75
C LEU A 80 -3.76 -22.23 -4.60
N ASP A 81 -4.25 -22.34 -3.38
CA ASP A 81 -3.59 -21.86 -2.16
C ASP A 81 -2.19 -22.51 -2.00
N GLN A 82 -2.12 -23.83 -2.18
CA GLN A 82 -0.86 -24.58 -2.10
C GLN A 82 0.13 -24.21 -3.21
N LEU A 83 -0.33 -23.83 -4.40
CA LEU A 83 0.53 -23.48 -5.54
C LEU A 83 1.32 -22.18 -5.31
N ASP A 84 0.82 -21.27 -4.47
CA ASP A 84 1.53 -20.03 -4.13
C ASP A 84 2.60 -20.23 -3.03
N GLY A 85 2.73 -21.46 -2.51
CA GLY A 85 3.83 -21.90 -1.65
C GLY A 85 3.63 -21.68 -0.15
N VAL A 86 2.45 -21.20 0.26
CA VAL A 86 2.03 -21.05 1.66
C VAL A 86 0.55 -21.40 1.73
N ALA A 87 0.17 -22.40 2.52
CA ALA A 87 -1.24 -22.72 2.78
C ALA A 87 -1.78 -21.82 3.89
N ASP A 88 -2.18 -20.60 3.56
CA ASP A 88 -2.76 -19.62 4.49
C ASP A 88 -4.18 -19.17 4.12
N GLY A 89 -4.78 -19.79 3.10
CA GLY A 89 -6.09 -19.43 2.57
C GLY A 89 -6.09 -18.10 1.81
N LYS A 90 -4.92 -17.62 1.37
CA LYS A 90 -4.77 -16.36 0.64
C LYS A 90 -4.08 -16.64 -0.69
N LEU A 91 -4.61 -16.05 -1.75
CA LEU A 91 -3.85 -15.90 -2.99
C LEU A 91 -2.72 -14.88 -2.74
N ALA A 92 -1.55 -15.37 -2.34
CA ALA A 92 -0.38 -14.51 -2.29
C ALA A 92 -0.11 -14.00 -3.70
N PRO A 93 0.19 -12.70 -3.89
CA PRO A 93 0.54 -12.21 -5.21
C PRO A 93 1.76 -13.02 -5.69
N ARG A 94 1.58 -13.82 -6.76
CA ARG A 94 2.67 -14.50 -7.47
C ARG A 94 3.85 -13.55 -7.46
N LYS A 95 4.93 -13.89 -6.72
CA LYS A 95 6.12 -13.05 -6.65
C LYS A 95 6.57 -12.79 -8.09
N ARG A 96 6.14 -11.67 -8.69
CA ARG A 96 6.72 -11.20 -9.94
C ARG A 96 8.16 -10.95 -9.56
N ARG A 97 9.04 -11.85 -9.98
CA ARG A 97 10.48 -11.63 -10.00
C ARG A 97 10.69 -10.35 -10.80
N ILE A 98 10.66 -9.20 -10.14
CA ILE A 98 11.17 -7.96 -10.70
C ILE A 98 12.68 -8.22 -10.77
N LYS A 99 13.15 -8.73 -11.91
CA LYS A 99 14.57 -8.64 -12.23
C LYS A 99 14.86 -7.16 -12.23
N ALA A 100 15.50 -6.68 -11.17
CA ALA A 100 16.12 -5.36 -11.17
C ALA A 100 16.95 -5.29 -12.46
N ARG A 101 16.52 -4.45 -13.41
CA ARG A 101 17.40 -4.05 -14.51
C ARG A 101 18.59 -3.40 -13.82
N ALA A 102 19.70 -4.13 -13.75
CA ALA A 102 20.99 -3.57 -13.35
C ALA A 102 21.21 -2.35 -14.26
N GLY A 103 21.03 -1.16 -13.70
CA GLY A 103 21.42 0.07 -14.35
C GLY A 103 22.90 -0.04 -14.65
N LYS A 104 23.26 -0.03 -15.93
CA LYS A 104 24.64 0.20 -16.34
C LYS A 104 25.07 1.54 -15.73
N SER A 105 26.01 1.49 -14.80
CA SER A 105 26.74 2.67 -14.35
C SER A 105 27.36 3.35 -15.57
N PRO A 106 27.17 4.66 -15.78
CA PRO A 106 27.95 5.39 -16.76
C PRO A 106 29.41 5.44 -16.30
N LYS A 107 30.30 5.32 -17.29
CA LYS A 107 31.77 5.35 -17.17
C LYS A 107 32.28 6.65 -16.58
#